data_AF-A0A7C8YCI5-F1
#
_entry.id   AF-A0A7C8YCI5-F1
#
_cell.length_a   1.000
_cell.length_b   1.000
_cell.length_c   1.000
_cell.angle_alpha   90.00
_cell.angle_beta   90.00
_cell.angle_gamma   90.00
#
_symmetry.space_group_name_H-M   'P 1'
#
loop_
_entity.id
_entity.type
_entity.pdbx_description
1 polymer ?
#
loop_
_entity_poly.entity_id
_entity_poly.type
_entity_poly.pdbx_seq_one_letter_code
_entity_poly.pdbx_strand_id
1 'polypeptide(L)'
;MAPLRGVFNFQRTHLVQRYCDKWGAGSRLFNTQAASTSNTPQPPPPPPPPEKTHFGGLKDEDRIFTNLYGLHDPFLKGAMKRGDWYRTKDLVLKGADWIVGEMKKSGLRGRGGAGFPSG
;
A
#
# COMPACT_ATOMS: atom_id res chain seq x y z
N MET A 1 33.45 -68.19 4.12
CA MET A 1 34.28 -67.19 3.43
C MET A 1 34.85 -66.24 4.47
N ALA A 2 36.16 -66.20 4.64
CA ALA A 2 36.92 -65.28 5.52
C ALA A 2 38.07 -64.67 4.67
N PRO A 3 38.89 -63.68 5.11
CA PRO A 3 38.95 -62.94 6.38
C PRO A 3 39.30 -61.40 6.29
N LEU A 4 39.17 -60.71 7.44
CA LEU A 4 40.05 -59.74 8.15
C LEU A 4 41.01 -58.70 7.46
N ARG A 5 40.91 -57.44 7.96
CA ARG A 5 41.92 -56.47 8.50
C ARG A 5 43.03 -55.78 7.65
N GLY A 6 43.27 -54.50 8.00
CA GLY A 6 44.58 -53.78 8.00
C GLY A 6 44.59 -52.50 7.14
N VAL A 7 44.49 -51.27 7.64
CA VAL A 7 45.51 -50.40 8.30
C VAL A 7 46.97 -50.67 7.90
N PHE A 8 47.60 -49.77 7.14
CA PHE A 8 48.79 -49.00 7.54
C PHE A 8 49.30 -48.07 6.42
N ASN A 9 50.04 -47.07 6.88
CA ASN A 9 50.50 -45.85 6.24
C ASN A 9 51.93 -46.03 5.65
N PHE A 10 52.48 -44.94 5.10
CA PHE A 10 53.92 -44.60 4.96
C PHE A 10 54.69 -44.81 3.63
N GLN A 11 55.03 -43.65 3.03
CA GLN A 11 56.36 -43.17 2.55
C GLN A 11 56.94 -43.65 1.20
N ARG A 12 57.23 -42.69 0.29
CA ARG A 12 58.58 -42.07 0.12
C ARG A 12 58.65 -41.12 -1.11
N THR A 13 58.86 -39.84 -0.82
CA THR A 13 59.88 -38.90 -1.35
C THR A 13 60.43 -38.93 -2.79
N HIS A 14 60.21 -37.79 -3.48
CA HIS A 14 61.12 -36.86 -4.22
C HIS A 14 61.96 -37.24 -5.45
N LEU A 15 61.74 -36.49 -6.56
CA LEU A 15 62.74 -35.74 -7.38
C LEU A 15 62.00 -35.00 -8.53
N VAL A 16 61.70 -33.69 -8.42
CA VAL A 16 62.42 -32.56 -9.06
C VAL A 16 62.84 -32.83 -10.52
N GLN A 17 62.26 -32.12 -11.51
CA GLN A 17 62.83 -30.88 -12.09
C GLN A 17 62.04 -30.36 -13.32
N ARG A 18 61.90 -29.02 -13.38
CA ARG A 18 61.77 -28.15 -14.57
C ARG A 18 60.59 -28.39 -15.55
N TYR A 19 59.77 -27.37 -15.74
CA TYR A 19 60.09 -26.27 -16.67
C TYR A 19 59.07 -25.14 -16.52
N CYS A 20 59.59 -23.92 -16.49
CA CYS A 20 58.87 -22.67 -16.55
C CYS A 20 58.12 -22.50 -17.89
N ASP A 21 57.11 -21.63 -17.83
CA ASP A 21 56.68 -20.71 -18.89
C ASP A 21 56.26 -21.31 -20.24
N LYS A 22 54.95 -21.31 -20.48
CA LYS A 22 54.39 -20.37 -21.48
C LYS A 22 52.86 -20.37 -21.45
N TRP A 23 52.34 -19.24 -21.02
CA TRP A 23 50.97 -18.80 -21.18
C TRP A 23 50.56 -18.81 -22.66
N GLY A 24 49.45 -19.47 -22.94
CA GLY A 24 48.78 -19.42 -24.23
C GLY A 24 47.32 -19.79 -24.06
N ALA A 25 46.45 -18.90 -24.55
CA ALA A 25 45.03 -19.05 -24.77
C ALA A 25 44.07 -18.76 -23.59
N GLY A 26 43.32 -17.66 -23.77
CA GLY A 26 41.88 -17.68 -23.48
C GLY A 26 41.41 -16.92 -22.25
N SER A 27 41.84 -15.67 -22.08
CA SER A 27 41.13 -14.73 -21.20
C SER A 27 39.73 -14.45 -21.75
N ARG A 28 38.74 -15.26 -21.36
CA ARG A 28 37.34 -14.86 -21.39
C ARG A 28 37.20 -13.73 -20.37
N LEU A 29 37.24 -12.49 -20.86
CA LEU A 29 36.87 -11.31 -20.10
C LEU A 29 35.37 -11.41 -19.80
N PHE A 30 35.02 -11.99 -18.65
CA PHE A 30 33.72 -11.80 -18.04
C PHE A 30 33.62 -10.33 -17.64
N ASN A 31 32.97 -9.54 -18.48
CA ASN A 31 32.58 -8.18 -18.15
C ASN A 31 31.40 -8.25 -17.15
N THR A 32 31.70 -8.34 -15.87
CA THR A 32 30.70 -8.10 -14.82
C THR A 32 30.45 -6.60 -14.77
N GLN A 33 29.56 -6.09 -15.64
CA GLN A 33 28.92 -4.81 -15.37
C GLN A 33 28.01 -5.02 -14.17
N ALA A 34 28.55 -4.75 -12.99
CA ALA A 34 27.73 -4.38 -11.85
C ALA A 34 26.97 -3.12 -12.25
N ALA A 35 25.74 -3.28 -12.71
CA ALA A 35 24.80 -2.17 -12.78
C ALA A 35 24.53 -1.73 -11.34
N SER A 36 25.30 -0.74 -10.88
CA SER A 36 24.97 0.06 -9.71
C SER A 36 23.74 0.89 -10.04
N THR A 37 22.56 0.26 -10.06
CA THR A 37 21.32 1.00 -9.91
C THR A 37 21.29 1.47 -8.46
N SER A 38 21.68 2.72 -8.22
CA SER A 38 21.37 3.41 -6.98
C SER A 38 19.85 3.47 -6.85
N ASN A 39 19.26 2.45 -6.24
CA ASN A 39 17.85 2.41 -5.93
C ASN A 39 17.61 3.28 -4.70
N THR A 40 17.80 4.59 -4.86
CA THR A 40 17.33 5.58 -3.90
C THR A 40 15.80 5.55 -3.94
N PRO A 41 15.08 5.28 -2.83
CA PRO A 41 13.63 5.39 -2.81
C PRO A 41 13.26 6.81 -3.26
N GLN A 42 12.62 6.93 -4.43
CA GLN A 42 12.10 8.21 -4.88
C GLN A 42 11.10 8.70 -3.84
N PRO A 43 11.23 9.94 -3.33
CA PRO A 43 10.21 10.54 -2.48
C PRO A 43 8.86 10.43 -3.18
N PRO A 44 7.77 10.08 -2.45
CA PRO A 44 6.46 10.04 -3.05
C PRO A 44 6.17 11.38 -3.74
N PRO A 45 5.58 11.37 -4.95
CA PRO A 45 5.29 12.60 -5.68
C PRO A 45 4.45 13.54 -4.79
N PRO A 46 4.68 14.86 -4.89
CA PRO A 46 3.94 15.83 -4.10
C PRO A 46 2.43 15.67 -4.37
N PRO A 47 1.58 15.81 -3.35
CA PRO A 47 0.13 15.68 -3.52
C PRO A 47 -0.36 16.71 -4.55
N PRO A 48 -1.37 16.34 -5.37
CA PRO A 48 -1.92 17.26 -6.36
C PRO A 48 -2.40 18.56 -5.68
N PRO A 49 -2.24 19.71 -6.35
CA PRO A 49 -2.67 20.99 -5.79
C PRO A 49 -4.17 20.96 -5.47
N PRO A 50 -4.60 21.63 -4.37
CA PRO A 50 -5.99 21.62 -3.95
C PRO A 50 -6.89 22.24 -5.03
N GLU A 51 -7.97 21.53 -5.37
CA GLU A 51 -8.87 21.89 -6.48
C GLU A 51 -9.64 23.20 -6.24
N LYS A 52 -9.79 23.63 -4.97
CA LYS A 52 -10.49 24.88 -4.62
C LYS A 52 -9.71 25.65 -3.56
N THR A 53 -9.54 26.94 -3.82
CA THR A 53 -8.81 27.90 -2.95
C THR A 53 -9.75 28.85 -2.19
N HIS A 54 -11.03 28.90 -2.56
CA HIS A 54 -12.07 29.73 -1.94
C HIS A 54 -13.22 28.86 -1.40
N PHE A 55 -13.65 29.12 -0.17
CA PHE A 55 -14.66 28.34 0.54
C PHE A 55 -15.80 29.23 1.06
N GLY A 56 -16.93 28.62 1.45
CA GLY A 56 -18.06 29.31 2.09
C GLY A 56 -19.30 29.53 1.22
N GLY A 57 -19.17 29.46 -0.11
CA GLY A 57 -20.33 29.52 -1.03
C GLY A 57 -21.07 28.19 -1.10
N LEU A 58 -22.01 27.95 -0.18
CA LEU A 58 -22.86 26.75 -0.16
C LEU A 58 -24.27 27.09 -0.64
N LYS A 59 -24.77 26.37 -1.65
CA LYS A 59 -26.14 26.54 -2.13
C LYS A 59 -27.14 25.87 -1.19
N ASP A 60 -28.40 26.27 -1.26
CA ASP A 60 -29.46 25.70 -0.43
C ASP A 60 -29.74 24.23 -0.74
N GLU A 61 -29.58 23.81 -2.00
CA GLU A 61 -29.69 22.40 -2.43
C GLU A 61 -28.57 21.50 -1.88
N ASP A 62 -27.40 22.07 -1.58
CA ASP A 62 -26.26 21.35 -1.00
C ASP A 62 -26.36 21.22 0.53
N ARG A 63 -27.38 21.82 1.16
CA ARG A 63 -27.56 21.75 2.62
C ARG A 63 -28.14 20.39 3.01
N ILE A 64 -27.44 19.70 3.91
CA ILE A 64 -27.92 18.43 4.48
C ILE A 64 -29.07 18.66 5.48
N PHE A 65 -29.01 19.73 6.28
CA PHE A 65 -30.04 20.07 7.28
C PHE A 65 -31.01 21.13 6.74
N THR A 66 -31.95 20.71 5.89
CA THR A 66 -32.86 21.60 5.16
C THR A 66 -33.94 22.25 6.04
N ASN A 67 -34.47 21.55 7.05
CA ASN A 67 -35.48 22.08 7.96
C ASN A 67 -34.90 22.63 9.28
N LEU A 68 -33.73 23.26 9.23
CA LEU A 68 -33.04 23.73 10.44
C LEU A 68 -33.84 24.77 11.24
N TYR A 69 -34.62 25.60 10.54
CA TYR A 69 -35.44 26.66 11.15
C TYR A 69 -36.86 26.22 11.53
N GLY A 70 -37.22 24.94 11.30
CA GLY A 70 -38.55 24.42 11.66
C GLY A 70 -39.72 24.98 10.85
N LEU A 71 -39.47 25.49 9.64
CA LEU A 71 -40.50 26.03 8.73
C LEU A 71 -41.41 24.92 8.17
N HIS A 72 -40.94 23.68 8.19
CA HIS A 72 -41.67 22.51 7.71
C HIS A 72 -41.94 21.51 8.85
N ASP A 73 -42.87 20.58 8.61
CA ASP A 73 -43.21 19.51 9.55
C ASP A 73 -41.96 18.69 9.94
N PRO A 74 -41.59 18.64 11.24
CA PRO A 74 -40.43 17.88 11.70
C PRO A 74 -40.68 16.37 11.76
N PHE A 75 -41.94 15.93 11.71
CA PHE A 75 -42.30 14.52 11.84
C PHE A 75 -42.16 13.75 10.52
N LEU A 76 -42.44 12.44 10.56
CA LEU A 76 -42.19 11.48 9.49
C LEU A 76 -42.73 11.92 8.12
N LYS A 77 -43.94 12.49 8.07
CA LYS A 77 -44.57 12.92 6.81
C LYS A 77 -43.78 14.06 6.15
N GLY A 78 -43.32 15.04 6.92
CA GLY A 78 -42.42 16.09 6.44
C GLY A 78 -41.03 15.56 6.07
N ALA A 79 -40.48 14.66 6.89
CA ALA A 79 -39.16 14.06 6.69
C ALA A 79 -39.07 13.29 5.36
N MET A 80 -40.05 12.43 5.07
CA MET A 80 -40.10 11.68 3.82
C MET A 80 -40.14 12.58 2.57
N LYS A 81 -40.76 13.77 2.66
CA LYS A 81 -40.80 14.73 1.54
C LYS A 81 -39.44 15.38 1.27
N ARG A 82 -38.58 15.51 2.29
CA ARG A 82 -37.24 16.10 2.18
C ARG A 82 -36.16 15.09 1.77
N GLY A 83 -36.54 13.82 1.60
CA GLY A 83 -35.59 12.73 1.29
C GLY A 83 -35.05 11.99 2.51
N ASP A 84 -35.49 12.34 3.72
CA ASP A 84 -35.21 11.52 4.91
C ASP A 84 -35.88 10.14 4.72
N TRP A 85 -35.27 9.09 5.28
CA TRP A 85 -35.72 7.69 5.11
C TRP A 85 -35.78 7.17 3.67
N TYR A 86 -35.20 7.88 2.70
CA TYR A 86 -35.16 7.43 1.31
C TYR A 86 -34.23 6.22 1.12
N ARG A 87 -34.79 5.10 0.65
CA ARG A 87 -34.04 3.88 0.29
C ARG A 87 -33.07 3.36 1.36
N THR A 88 -33.39 3.58 2.64
CA THR A 88 -32.54 3.13 3.76
C THR A 88 -32.39 1.60 3.79
N LYS A 89 -33.41 0.85 3.38
CA LYS A 89 -33.33 -0.61 3.22
C LYS A 89 -32.18 -1.01 2.29
N ASP A 90 -32.04 -0.35 1.15
CA ASP A 90 -30.98 -0.67 0.17
C ASP A 90 -29.60 -0.36 0.75
N LEU A 91 -29.45 0.72 1.53
CA LEU A 91 -28.21 1.07 2.21
C LEU A 91 -27.81 0.01 3.23
N VAL A 92 -28.76 -0.47 4.03
CA VAL A 92 -28.51 -1.54 5.02
C VAL A 92 -28.10 -2.84 4.34
N LEU A 93 -28.75 -3.19 3.22
CA LEU A 93 -28.45 -4.40 2.46
C LEU A 93 -27.05 -4.39 1.81
N LYS A 94 -26.43 -3.22 1.59
CA LYS A 94 -25.04 -3.14 1.12
C LYS A 94 -24.01 -3.60 2.15
N GLY A 95 -24.41 -3.72 3.43
CA GLY A 95 -23.56 -4.22 4.50
C GLY A 95 -22.65 -3.16 5.15
N ALA A 96 -22.13 -3.50 6.34
CA ALA A 96 -21.37 -2.58 7.17
C ALA A 96 -20.05 -2.12 6.53
N ASP A 97 -19.31 -3.05 5.92
CA ASP A 97 -18.00 -2.75 5.31
C ASP A 97 -18.12 -1.70 4.20
N TRP A 98 -19.17 -1.79 3.39
CA TRP A 98 -19.44 -0.81 2.35
C TRP A 98 -19.75 0.57 2.94
N ILE A 99 -20.60 0.63 3.97
CA ILE A 99 -20.98 1.88 4.64
C ILE A 99 -19.74 2.55 5.26
N VAL A 100 -18.93 1.78 5.99
CA VAL A 100 -17.68 2.27 6.60
C VAL A 100 -16.71 2.77 5.54
N GLY A 101 -16.60 2.06 4.41
CA GLY A 101 -15.79 2.48 3.27
C GLY A 101 -16.23 3.83 2.69
N GLU A 102 -17.52 4.03 2.47
CA GLU A 102 -18.05 5.31 1.98
C GLU A 102 -17.86 6.45 2.99
N MET A 103 -18.01 6.19 4.30
CA MET A 103 -17.75 7.18 5.35
C MET A 103 -16.29 7.61 5.42
N LYS A 104 -15.34 6.68 5.22
CA LYS A 104 -13.91 6.99 5.11
C LYS A 104 -13.62 7.83 3.88
N LYS A 105 -14.19 7.43 2.73
CA LYS A 105 -13.99 8.09 1.44
C LYS A 105 -14.54 9.51 1.42
N SER A 106 -15.64 9.77 2.13
CA SER A 106 -16.21 11.12 2.25
C SER A 106 -15.34 12.08 3.05
N GLY A 107 -14.34 11.58 3.78
CA GLY A 107 -13.48 12.38 4.65
C GLY A 107 -14.22 13.01 5.85
N LEU A 108 -15.32 12.40 6.29
CA LEU A 108 -16.07 12.93 7.42
C LEU A 108 -15.26 12.82 8.72
N ARG A 109 -15.29 13.90 9.51
CA ARG A 109 -14.65 13.98 10.83
C ARG A 109 -15.68 14.28 11.91
N GLY A 110 -15.40 13.88 13.14
CA GLY A 110 -16.29 14.03 14.28
C GLY A 110 -16.69 15.49 14.48
N ARG A 111 -17.99 15.73 14.63
CA ARG A 111 -18.60 17.06 14.83
C ARG A 111 -18.83 17.42 16.30
N GLY A 112 -18.41 16.57 17.24
CA GLY A 112 -18.49 16.80 18.69
C GLY A 112 -17.31 17.56 19.30
N GLY A 113 -16.41 18.12 18.49
CA GLY A 113 -15.26 18.91 18.95
C GLY A 113 -13.90 18.20 18.89
N ALA A 114 -13.86 16.87 19.06
CA ALA A 114 -12.61 16.10 19.02
C ALA A 114 -12.02 15.93 17.60
N GLY A 115 -12.86 15.93 16.55
CA GLY A 115 -12.38 15.86 15.17
C GLY A 115 -11.79 14.51 14.72
N PHE A 116 -12.03 13.41 15.43
CA PHE A 116 -11.60 12.07 14.98
C PHE A 116 -12.25 11.67 13.65
N PRO A 117 -11.57 10.93 12.75
CA PRO A 117 -12.21 10.32 11.58
C PRO A 117 -13.43 9.49 12.01
N SER A 118 -14.58 9.70 11.35
CA SER A 118 -15.84 9.06 11.76
C SER A 118 -16.11 7.71 11.10
N GLY A 119 -15.38 7.41 10.02
CA GLY A 119 -15.42 6.13 9.30
C GLY A 119 -14.18 5.30 9.59
#